data_AF-A0A524KLJ2-F1
#
_entry.id   AF-A0A524KLJ2-F1
#
_cell.length_a   1.000
_cell.length_b   1.000
_cell.length_c   1.000
_cell.angle_alpha   90.00
_cell.angle_beta   90.00
_cell.angle_gamma   90.00
#
_symmetry.space_group_name_H-M   'P 1'
#
loop_
_entity.id
_entity.type
_entity.pdbx_description
1 polymer ?
#
loop_
_entity_poly.entity_id
_entity_poly.type
_entity_poly.pdbx_seq_one_letter_code
_entity_poly.pdbx_strand_id
1 'polypeptide(L)'
;MPDRPPTPLERRDHEQEDPTRLCRTAIPILAPREYYERVGDVNNVVFSCGAIMEDGETVKIYYGAADTAICLGTAQLGELMQFCSIGEGNH
;
A
#
# COMPACT_ATOMS: atom_id res chain seq x y z
N MET A 1 -34.39 -11.88 -17.36
CA MET A 1 -33.39 -12.18 -16.31
C MET A 1 -33.56 -11.12 -15.25
N PRO A 2 -33.96 -11.41 -14.01
CA PRO A 2 -33.94 -10.40 -12.96
C PRO A 2 -32.49 -10.10 -12.59
N ASP A 3 -32.17 -8.81 -12.43
CA ASP A 3 -30.85 -8.32 -12.07
C ASP A 3 -30.33 -9.02 -10.81
N ARG A 4 -29.08 -9.48 -10.88
CA ARG A 4 -28.35 -10.03 -9.75
C ARG A 4 -28.24 -8.94 -8.68
N PRO A 5 -28.57 -9.22 -7.39
CA PRO A 5 -28.38 -8.22 -6.35
C PRO A 5 -26.88 -7.85 -6.26
N PRO A 6 -26.55 -6.55 -6.14
CA PRO A 6 -25.17 -6.08 -6.10
C PRO A 6 -24.44 -6.70 -4.91
N THR A 7 -23.21 -7.12 -5.19
CA THR A 7 -22.28 -7.69 -4.22
C THR A 7 -21.94 -6.68 -3.12
N PRO A 8 -21.56 -7.13 -1.92
CA PRO A 8 -21.18 -6.22 -0.82
C PRO A 8 -20.07 -5.21 -1.18
N LEU A 9 -19.28 -5.49 -2.23
CA LEU A 9 -18.22 -4.63 -2.73
C LEU A 9 -18.75 -3.37 -3.45
N GLU A 10 -19.96 -3.43 -4.02
CA GLU A 10 -20.61 -2.31 -4.74
C GLU A 10 -21.37 -1.36 -3.78
N ARG A 11 -21.35 -1.62 -2.47
CA ARG A 11 -22.07 -0.84 -1.45
C ARG A 11 -21.16 0.03 -0.56
N ARG A 12 -19.93 0.32 -1.00
CA ARG A 12 -18.98 1.16 -0.23
C ARG A 12 -18.59 2.45 -0.95
N ASP A 13 -19.51 3.02 -1.73
CA ASP A 13 -19.42 4.43 -2.07
C ASP A 13 -20.23 5.20 -1.03
N HIS A 14 -19.64 6.23 -0.41
CA HIS A 14 -20.29 7.35 0.33
C HIS A 14 -19.68 7.73 1.68
N GLU A 15 -18.36 7.72 1.80
CA GLU A 15 -17.68 8.76 2.56
C GLU A 15 -16.36 9.08 1.86
N GLN A 16 -16.42 9.99 0.88
CA GLN A 16 -15.22 10.48 0.20
C GLN A 16 -14.48 11.38 1.19
N GLU A 17 -13.39 10.87 1.76
CA GLU A 17 -12.41 11.72 2.41
C GLU A 17 -11.80 12.68 1.38
N ASP A 18 -11.63 13.95 1.76
CA ASP A 18 -10.99 14.96 0.91
C ASP A 18 -9.55 14.52 0.56
N PRO A 19 -9.26 14.18 -0.72
CA PRO A 19 -7.96 13.65 -1.13
C PRO A 19 -6.82 14.68 -1.03
N THR A 20 -7.14 15.95 -0.76
CA THR A 20 -6.13 16.98 -0.47
C THR A 20 -5.60 16.90 0.96
N ARG A 21 -6.26 16.16 1.85
CA ARG A 21 -5.78 15.90 3.21
C ARG A 21 -4.72 14.81 3.17
N LEU A 22 -3.47 15.20 3.43
CA LEU A 22 -2.32 14.31 3.32
C LEU A 22 -1.92 13.73 4.68
N CYS A 23 -1.86 12.40 4.75
CA CYS A 23 -1.18 11.65 5.80
C CYS A 23 0.15 11.11 5.24
N ARG A 24 1.22 11.19 6.01
CA ARG A 24 2.56 10.73 5.60
C ARG A 24 3.30 10.08 6.75
N THR A 25 4.17 9.13 6.42
CA THR A 25 5.14 8.56 7.35
C THR A 25 6.39 9.44 7.41
N ALA A 26 7.08 9.46 8.55
CA ALA A 26 8.35 10.19 8.70
C ALA A 26 9.51 9.53 7.93
N ILE A 27 9.44 8.22 7.73
CA ILE A 27 10.41 7.41 7.00
C ILE A 27 9.70 6.48 6.01
N PRO A 28 10.36 6.08 4.90
CA PRO A 28 9.79 5.09 3.98
C PRO A 28 9.53 3.76 4.70
N ILE A 29 8.36 3.17 4.43
CA ILE A 29 8.03 1.82 4.94
C ILE A 29 8.72 0.70 4.15
N LEU A 30 9.17 1.00 2.92
CA LEU A 30 9.90 0.09 2.05
C LEU A 30 11.13 0.80 1.51
N ALA A 31 12.29 0.18 1.62
CA ALA A 31 13.56 0.65 1.08
C ALA A 31 14.44 -0.55 0.70
N PRO A 32 15.32 -0.44 -0.32
CA PRO A 32 16.19 -1.55 -0.73
C PRO A 32 17.19 -1.90 0.37
N ARG A 33 17.18 -3.16 0.82
CA ARG A 33 18.07 -3.73 1.84
C ARG A 33 18.63 -5.07 1.39
N GLU A 34 17.79 -5.90 0.80
CA GLU A 34 18.19 -7.24 0.37
C GLU A 34 19.01 -7.20 -0.92
N TYR A 35 19.75 -8.28 -1.19
CA TYR A 35 20.60 -8.35 -2.38
C TYR A 35 19.78 -8.18 -3.67
N TYR A 36 18.64 -8.86 -3.76
CA TYR A 36 17.76 -8.82 -4.93
C TYR A 36 17.04 -7.46 -5.12
N GLU A 37 17.10 -6.57 -4.12
CA GLU A 37 16.56 -5.19 -4.21
C GLU A 37 17.66 -4.19 -4.60
N ARG A 38 18.91 -4.54 -4.33
CA ARG A 38 20.07 -3.67 -4.56
C ARG A 38 20.78 -3.96 -5.87
N VAL A 39 20.68 -5.18 -6.39
CA VAL A 39 21.37 -5.63 -7.59
C VAL A 39 20.38 -6.23 -8.57
N GLY A 40 20.31 -5.64 -9.77
CA GLY A 40 19.45 -6.08 -10.86
C GLY A 40 19.62 -5.19 -12.09
N ASP A 41 18.59 -5.11 -12.93
CA ASP A 41 18.57 -4.24 -14.12
C ASP A 41 18.62 -2.76 -13.70
N VAL A 42 17.96 -2.43 -12.59
CA VAL A 42 18.07 -1.11 -11.95
C VAL A 42 18.43 -1.28 -10.47
N ASN A 43 19.65 -0.88 -10.11
CA ASN A 43 20.17 -1.06 -8.76
C ASN A 43 19.47 -0.17 -7.72
N ASN A 44 19.33 -0.72 -6.50
CA ASN A 44 18.75 -0.03 -5.33
C ASN A 44 17.33 0.49 -5.57
N VAL A 45 16.46 -0.37 -6.11
CA VAL A 45 15.06 -0.01 -6.40
C VAL A 45 14.11 -1.00 -5.73
N VAL A 46 13.09 -0.42 -5.08
CA VAL A 46 11.87 -1.10 -4.70
C VAL A 46 10.68 -0.23 -5.12
N PHE A 47 9.66 -0.82 -5.73
CA PHE A 47 8.47 -0.09 -6.17
C PHE A 47 7.20 -0.90 -5.96
N SER A 48 6.24 -0.37 -5.18
CA SER A 48 4.98 -1.05 -4.85
C SER A 48 3.96 -0.96 -5.99
N CYS A 49 3.46 -2.10 -6.45
CA CYS A 49 2.51 -2.18 -7.58
C CYS A 49 1.09 -2.60 -7.17
N GLY A 50 0.91 -3.10 -5.94
CA GLY A 50 -0.40 -3.50 -5.46
C GLY A 50 -0.38 -3.88 -3.99
N ALA A 51 -1.52 -3.66 -3.33
CA ALA A 51 -1.75 -4.10 -1.97
C ALA A 51 -3.08 -4.84 -1.88
N ILE A 52 -3.10 -5.97 -1.19
CA ILE A 52 -4.31 -6.78 -0.95
C ILE A 52 -4.50 -6.87 0.57
N MET A 53 -5.69 -6.51 1.03
CA MET A 53 -6.10 -6.70 2.42
C MET A 53 -6.72 -8.08 2.57
N GLU A 54 -6.24 -8.85 3.55
CA GLU A 54 -6.76 -10.17 3.89
C GLU A 54 -7.69 -10.12 5.10
N ASP A 55 -8.40 -11.22 5.34
CA ASP A 55 -9.18 -11.41 6.56
C ASP A 55 -8.25 -11.33 7.79
N GLY A 56 -8.55 -10.42 8.74
CA GLY A 56 -7.71 -10.21 9.93
C GLY A 56 -6.71 -9.04 9.86
N GLU A 57 -6.94 -8.07 8.98
CA GLU A 57 -6.19 -6.80 8.87
C GLU A 57 -4.73 -6.94 8.40
N THR A 58 -4.30 -8.11 7.95
CA THR A 58 -3.01 -8.27 7.27
C THR A 58 -3.09 -7.69 5.86
N VAL A 59 -2.12 -6.85 5.51
CA VAL A 59 -1.94 -6.28 4.17
C VAL A 59 -0.75 -6.94 3.51
N LYS A 60 -0.99 -7.50 2.33
CA LYS A 60 0.01 -8.05 1.40
C LYS A 60 0.39 -7.00 0.37
N ILE A 61 1.64 -6.55 0.36
CA ILE A 61 2.16 -5.54 -0.57
C ILE A 61 3.07 -6.22 -1.58
N TYR A 62 2.66 -6.21 -2.85
CA TYR A 62 3.47 -6.69 -3.95
C TYR A 62 4.33 -5.55 -4.48
N TYR A 63 5.64 -5.78 -4.55
CA TYR A 63 6.60 -4.79 -5.00
C TYR A 63 7.61 -5.39 -5.97
N GLY A 64 8.05 -4.59 -6.94
CA GLY A 64 9.19 -4.91 -7.79
C GLY A 64 10.50 -4.66 -7.06
N ALA A 65 11.47 -5.54 -7.24
CA ALA A 65 12.81 -5.42 -6.68
C ALA A 65 13.86 -5.39 -7.80
N ALA A 66 14.65 -4.32 -7.82
CA ALA A 66 15.71 -4.03 -8.80
C ALA A 66 15.33 -4.27 -10.28
N ASP A 67 14.05 -4.05 -10.65
CA ASP A 67 13.47 -4.35 -11.96
C ASP A 67 13.67 -5.81 -12.46
N THR A 68 13.91 -6.75 -11.54
CA THR A 68 14.21 -8.16 -11.87
C THR A 68 13.26 -9.17 -11.26
N ALA A 69 12.64 -8.84 -10.12
CA ALA A 69 11.75 -9.76 -9.41
C ALA A 69 10.51 -9.06 -8.88
N ILE A 70 9.46 -9.84 -8.64
CA ILE A 70 8.29 -9.45 -7.85
C ILE A 70 8.43 -10.10 -6.48
N CYS A 71 8.32 -9.29 -5.43
CA CYS A 71 8.43 -9.68 -4.04
C CYS A 71 7.13 -9.35 -3.30
N LEU A 72 6.98 -9.95 -2.12
CA LEU A 72 5.82 -9.77 -1.25
C LEU A 72 6.27 -9.34 0.14
N GLY A 73 5.76 -8.21 0.61
CA GLY A 73 5.83 -7.78 2.00
C GLY A 73 4.49 -7.97 2.70
N THR A 74 4.50 -8.21 4.01
CA THR A 74 3.29 -8.31 4.83
C THR A 74 3.39 -7.40 6.04
N ALA A 75 2.29 -6.72 6.38
CA ALA A 75 2.20 -5.88 7.56
C ALA A 75 0.77 -5.86 8.10
N GLN A 76 0.58 -5.51 9.37
CA GLN A 76 -0.74 -5.25 9.91
C GLN A 76 -1.19 -3.84 9.55
N LEU A 77 -2.43 -3.68 9.09
CA LEU A 77 -2.98 -2.38 8.68
C LEU A 77 -2.93 -1.37 9.82
N GLY A 78 -3.29 -1.77 11.04
CA GLY A 78 -3.24 -0.91 12.21
C GLY A 78 -1.84 -0.36 12.49
N GLU A 79 -0.80 -1.19 12.33
CA GLU A 79 0.60 -0.75 12.50
C GLU A 79 0.99 0.23 11.40
N LEU A 80 0.66 -0.04 10.13
CA LEU A 80 0.94 0.88 9.02
C LEU A 80 0.27 2.25 9.25
N MET A 81 -0.99 2.27 9.71
CA MET A 81 -1.71 3.50 9.99
C MET A 81 -1.10 4.28 11.15
N GLN A 82 -0.55 3.60 12.17
CA GLN A 82 0.15 4.26 13.28
C GLN A 82 1.40 5.02 12.82
N PHE A 83 2.07 4.56 11.76
CA PHE A 83 3.21 5.29 11.18
C PHE A 83 2.80 6.53 10.37
N CYS A 84 1.53 6.63 9.97
CA CYS A 84 1.01 7.76 9.20
C CYS A 84 0.55 8.88 10.13
N SER A 85 1.28 10.00 10.15
CA SER A 85 0.84 11.22 10.81
C SER A 85 0.13 12.14 9.82
N ILE A 86 -0.97 12.78 10.26
CA ILE A 86 -1.59 13.89 9.51
C ILE A 86 -0.58 15.04 9.51
N GLY A 87 -0.18 15.51 8.33
CA GLY A 87 0.57 16.75 8.24
C GLY A 87 -0.37 17.90 8.59
N GLU A 88 -0.07 18.67 9.64
CA GLU A 88 -0.77 19.93 9.89
C GLU A 88 -0.52 20.84 8.70
N GLY A 89 -1.52 20.99 7.83
CA GLY A 89 -1.46 21.86 6.67
C GLY A 89 -1.45 23.31 7.13
N ASN A 90 -0.28 23.94 7.19
CA ASN A 90 -0.17 25.37 7.41
C ASN A 90 -0.50 26.11 6.10
N HIS A 91 -1.77 26.48 5.92
CA HIS A 91 -2.20 27.53 4.98
C HIS A 91 -2.73 28.72 5.75
#